data_AF-A0A3R6KH33-F1
#
_entry.id   AF-A0A3R6KH33-F1
#
_cell.length_a   1.000
_cell.length_b   1.000
_cell.length_c   1.000
_cell.angle_alpha   90.00
_cell.angle_beta   90.00
_cell.angle_gamma   90.00
#
_symmetry.space_group_name_H-M   'P 1'
#
loop_
_entity.id
_entity.type
_entity.pdbx_description
1 polymer ?
#
loop_
_entity_poly.entity_id
_entity_poly.type
_entity_poly.pdbx_seq_one_letter_code
_entity_poly.pdbx_strand_id
1 'polypeptide(L)'
;MDVSCRYFKNEMCMYWKIPCNKNSLHCVKKTYLSVEHESEEKRRQREKQLEEKLRQEQNELKKLPRIGVKDFVVRGNIFKCIHNHHMVENLDATVLVIDRRDKQRLVRISAGHCKKCNTYFIMESTFRRLKESYSHIVCRICDEKTYQKSYHMGEMQLAQESILMQYGYNVSETTGLSSTARQKILAVIIDNNILSKSGIISYLDFFIRQRSHMSNMETAISKWEEDEEFVEHYRIGEYTKFGVNAIYRR
;
A
#
# COMPACT_ATOMS: atom_id res chain seq x y z
N MET A 1 41.43 13.12 -13.78
CA MET A 1 41.34 11.76 -14.35
C MET A 1 41.98 11.80 -15.72
N ASP A 2 43.12 11.12 -15.90
CA ASP A 2 43.83 11.04 -17.18
C ASP A 2 43.07 10.10 -18.12
N VAL A 3 42.13 10.65 -18.91
CA VAL A 3 41.37 9.87 -19.90
C VAL A 3 42.23 9.74 -21.15
N SER A 4 43.02 8.67 -21.24
CA SER A 4 43.80 8.36 -22.43
C SER A 4 42.94 7.71 -23.51
N CYS A 5 43.22 8.06 -24.77
CA CYS A 5 42.52 7.50 -25.92
C CYS A 5 42.76 5.98 -26.04
N ARG A 6 41.69 5.15 -25.98
CA ARG A 6 41.77 3.69 -26.17
C ARG A 6 42.22 3.25 -27.58
N TYR A 7 42.10 4.15 -28.55
CA TYR A 7 42.42 3.88 -29.97
C TYR A 7 43.76 4.46 -30.41
N PHE A 8 44.54 5.04 -29.48
CA PHE A 8 45.85 5.60 -29.78
C PHE A 8 46.92 4.51 -29.73
N LYS A 9 47.62 4.30 -30.84
CA LYS A 9 48.79 3.41 -30.93
C LYS A 9 49.78 3.96 -31.95
N ASN A 10 51.06 4.02 -31.59
CA ASN A 10 52.15 4.50 -32.46
C ASN A 10 51.83 5.83 -33.17
N GLU A 11 51.43 6.87 -32.41
CA GLU A 11 51.11 8.21 -32.96
C GLU A 11 49.94 8.25 -33.97
N MET A 12 49.17 7.18 -34.08
CA MET A 12 48.01 7.07 -34.97
C MET A 12 46.73 6.72 -34.22
N CYS A 13 45.60 7.21 -34.73
CA CYS A 13 44.27 6.77 -34.33
C CYS A 13 43.90 5.51 -35.11
N MET A 14 43.75 4.37 -34.41
CA MET A 14 43.44 3.09 -35.04
C MET A 14 42.05 3.02 -35.69
N TYR A 15 41.13 3.91 -35.32
CA TYR A 15 39.77 3.99 -35.88
C TYR A 15 39.73 4.78 -37.20
N TRP A 16 40.36 5.96 -37.23
CA TRP A 16 40.33 6.86 -38.39
C TRP A 16 41.55 6.74 -39.30
N LYS A 17 42.58 5.97 -38.89
CA LYS A 17 43.84 5.76 -39.61
C LYS A 17 44.58 7.06 -39.97
N ILE A 18 44.46 8.06 -39.09
CA ILE A 18 45.14 9.37 -39.21
C ILE A 18 46.11 9.59 -38.03
N PRO A 19 47.12 10.46 -38.20
CA PRO A 19 47.97 10.90 -37.09
C PRO A 19 47.13 11.51 -35.97
N CYS A 20 47.41 11.14 -34.71
CA CYS A 20 46.66 11.57 -33.54
C CYS A 20 47.58 11.66 -32.33
N ASN A 21 47.27 12.47 -31.32
CA ASN A 21 47.99 12.45 -30.04
C ASN A 21 47.16 11.76 -28.94
N LYS A 22 47.82 11.35 -27.84
CA LYS A 22 47.18 10.67 -26.70
C LYS A 22 46.06 11.49 -26.01
N ASN A 23 46.08 12.81 -26.20
CA ASN A 23 45.17 13.81 -25.62
C ASN A 23 44.19 14.40 -26.65
N SER A 24 44.03 13.79 -27.83
CA SER A 24 43.19 14.34 -28.90
C SER A 24 41.74 14.40 -28.44
N LEU A 25 41.20 15.61 -28.30
CA LEU A 25 39.89 15.87 -27.72
C LEU A 25 38.78 15.05 -28.39
N HIS A 26 38.88 14.86 -29.72
CA HIS A 26 37.93 14.08 -30.51
C HIS A 26 37.95 12.58 -30.14
N CYS A 27 39.12 12.00 -29.91
CA CYS A 27 39.24 10.57 -29.60
C CYS A 27 38.97 10.26 -28.11
N VAL A 28 39.37 11.16 -27.23
CA VAL A 28 39.08 11.09 -25.79
C VAL A 28 37.57 11.20 -25.54
N LYS A 29 36.88 12.15 -26.21
CA LYS A 29 35.42 12.30 -26.13
C LYS A 29 34.66 11.06 -26.63
N LYS A 30 35.10 10.45 -27.74
CA LYS A 30 34.48 9.21 -28.25
C LYS A 30 34.70 8.01 -27.29
N THR A 31 35.88 7.91 -26.68
CA THR A 31 36.16 6.88 -25.67
C THR A 31 35.28 7.08 -24.43
N TYR A 32 35.19 8.30 -23.92
CA TYR A 32 34.32 8.65 -22.79
C TYR A 32 32.85 8.31 -23.08
N LEU A 33 32.31 8.72 -24.24
CA LEU A 33 30.95 8.40 -24.66
C LEU A 33 30.68 6.89 -24.77
N SER A 34 31.65 6.11 -25.28
CA SER A 34 31.50 4.64 -25.33
C SER A 34 31.47 4.00 -23.94
N VAL A 35 32.23 4.52 -22.98
CA VAL A 35 32.22 4.05 -21.59
C VAL A 35 30.91 4.38 -20.90
N GLU A 36 30.39 5.59 -21.10
CA GLU A 36 29.06 5.97 -20.61
C GLU A 36 27.97 5.07 -21.19
N HIS A 37 27.98 4.82 -22.51
CA HIS A 37 27.02 3.92 -23.16
C HIS A 37 27.08 2.49 -22.62
N GLU A 38 28.28 1.89 -22.50
CA GLU A 38 28.46 0.57 -21.91
C GLU A 38 27.98 0.51 -20.45
N SER A 39 28.19 1.60 -19.68
CA SER A 39 27.73 1.69 -18.29
C SER A 39 26.21 1.78 -18.18
N GLU A 40 25.57 2.54 -19.08
CA GLU A 40 24.12 2.63 -19.18
C GLU A 40 23.48 1.33 -19.61
N GLU A 41 24.04 0.64 -20.61
CA GLU A 41 23.56 -0.66 -21.07
C GLU A 41 23.63 -1.70 -19.94
N LYS A 42 24.74 -1.74 -19.20
CA LYS A 42 24.87 -2.60 -18.02
C LYS A 42 23.83 -2.26 -16.94
N ARG A 43 23.54 -0.98 -16.71
CA ARG A 43 22.49 -0.54 -15.77
C ARG A 43 21.10 -1.01 -16.24
N ARG A 44 20.76 -0.78 -17.51
CA ARG A 44 19.48 -1.22 -18.10
C ARG A 44 19.33 -2.74 -18.03
N GLN A 45 20.40 -3.49 -18.28
CA GLN A 45 20.36 -4.96 -18.21
C GLN A 45 20.13 -5.46 -16.77
N ARG A 46 20.78 -4.82 -15.77
CA ARG A 46 20.54 -5.13 -14.34
C ARG A 46 19.11 -4.80 -13.91
N GLU A 47 18.56 -3.67 -14.36
CA GLU A 47 17.17 -3.29 -14.08
C GLU A 47 16.18 -4.30 -14.65
N LYS A 48 16.36 -4.71 -15.91
CA LYS A 48 15.52 -5.77 -16.54
C LYS A 48 15.59 -7.09 -15.78
N GLN A 49 16.79 -7.53 -15.38
CA GLN A 49 16.96 -8.76 -14.59
C GLN A 49 16.28 -8.67 -13.22
N LEU A 50 16.33 -7.51 -12.57
CA LEU A 50 15.66 -7.29 -11.29
C LEU A 50 14.14 -7.32 -11.44
N GLU A 51 13.58 -6.69 -12.48
CA GLU A 51 12.14 -6.71 -12.77
C GLU A 51 11.64 -8.13 -13.07
N GLU A 52 12.40 -8.91 -13.83
CA GLU A 52 12.05 -10.30 -14.12
C GLU A 52 12.04 -11.18 -12.86
N LYS A 53 13.06 -11.03 -11.99
CA LYS A 53 13.10 -11.71 -10.69
C LYS A 53 11.91 -11.34 -9.81
N LEU A 54 11.59 -10.04 -9.71
CA LEU A 54 10.42 -9.56 -8.96
C LEU A 54 9.12 -10.15 -9.51
N ARG A 55 8.98 -10.23 -10.84
CA ARG A 55 7.80 -10.82 -11.48
C ARG A 55 7.66 -12.31 -11.18
N GLN A 56 8.76 -13.06 -11.23
CA GLN A 56 8.78 -14.49 -10.89
C GLN A 56 8.39 -14.70 -9.42
N GLU A 57 8.99 -13.94 -8.51
CA GLU A 57 8.64 -13.98 -7.08
C GLU A 57 7.15 -13.70 -6.84
N GLN A 58 6.59 -12.66 -7.47
CA GLN A 58 5.15 -12.36 -7.37
C GLN A 58 4.26 -13.49 -7.90
N ASN A 59 4.70 -14.21 -8.93
CA ASN A 59 3.95 -15.36 -9.45
C ASN A 59 3.99 -16.56 -8.51
N GLU A 60 5.10 -16.81 -7.82
CA GLU A 60 5.17 -17.84 -6.79
C GLU A 60 4.29 -17.49 -5.58
N LEU A 61 4.28 -16.22 -5.18
CA LEU A 61 3.42 -15.74 -4.09
C LEU A 61 1.92 -15.92 -4.39
N LYS A 62 1.49 -15.81 -5.65
CA LYS A 62 0.09 -16.06 -6.04
C LYS A 62 -0.39 -17.50 -5.76
N LYS A 63 0.53 -18.45 -5.59
CA LYS A 63 0.20 -19.87 -5.30
C LYS A 63 -0.09 -20.11 -3.82
N LEU A 64 0.30 -19.18 -2.94
CA LEU A 64 0.09 -19.28 -1.50
C LEU A 64 -1.34 -18.86 -1.11
N PRO A 65 -1.88 -19.35 0.02
CA PRO A 65 -3.13 -18.86 0.59
C PRO A 65 -3.13 -17.33 0.71
N ARG A 66 -4.19 -16.68 0.24
CA ARG A 66 -4.28 -15.22 0.22
C ARG A 66 -5.24 -14.74 1.30
N ILE A 67 -4.77 -13.84 2.15
CA ILE A 67 -5.63 -13.01 2.99
C ILE A 67 -6.30 -11.99 2.06
N GLY A 68 -7.60 -12.18 1.87
CA GLY A 68 -8.45 -11.34 1.06
C GLY A 68 -8.63 -9.94 1.66
N VAL A 69 -9.09 -9.01 0.83
CA VAL A 69 -9.30 -7.62 1.26
C VAL A 69 -10.34 -7.53 2.38
N LYS A 70 -11.37 -8.38 2.31
CA LYS A 70 -12.45 -8.48 3.30
C LYS A 70 -12.12 -9.36 4.49
N ASP A 71 -11.01 -10.09 4.44
CA ASP A 71 -10.64 -11.01 5.51
C ASP A 71 -10.22 -10.24 6.75
N PHE A 72 -10.54 -10.81 7.90
CA PHE A 72 -10.32 -10.17 9.19
C PHE A 72 -9.03 -10.67 9.83
N VAL A 73 -8.16 -9.72 10.18
CA VAL A 73 -6.84 -9.98 10.76
C VAL A 73 -6.75 -9.33 12.13
N VAL A 74 -6.36 -10.11 13.14
CA VAL A 74 -6.08 -9.63 14.49
C VAL A 74 -4.58 -9.54 14.68
N ARG A 75 -4.07 -8.36 15.03
CA ARG A 75 -2.69 -8.19 15.50
C ARG A 75 -2.65 -8.48 16.99
N GLY A 76 -2.19 -9.66 17.38
CA GLY A 76 -2.24 -10.08 18.78
C GLY A 76 -2.13 -11.58 19.00
N ASN A 77 -2.27 -11.99 20.26
CA ASN A 77 -2.17 -13.41 20.61
C ASN A 77 -3.45 -14.19 20.24
N ILE A 78 -3.33 -15.51 20.26
CA ILE A 78 -4.40 -16.46 19.95
C ILE A 78 -5.16 -16.93 21.21
N PHE A 79 -4.98 -16.28 22.36
CA PHE A 79 -5.49 -16.78 23.64
C PHE A 79 -7.02 -16.93 23.65
N LYS A 80 -7.75 -16.05 22.94
CA LYS A 80 -9.20 -16.22 22.75
C LYS A 80 -9.54 -17.55 22.06
N CYS A 81 -8.78 -17.93 21.04
CA CYS A 81 -8.98 -19.20 20.35
C CYS A 81 -8.57 -20.38 21.24
N ILE A 82 -7.44 -20.28 21.97
CA ILE A 82 -7.00 -21.31 22.92
C ILE A 82 -8.04 -21.55 24.01
N HIS A 83 -8.56 -20.48 24.62
CA HIS A 83 -9.57 -20.56 25.68
C HIS A 83 -10.89 -21.18 25.19
N ASN A 84 -11.25 -20.98 23.92
CA ASN A 84 -12.43 -21.59 23.31
C ASN A 84 -12.15 -22.95 22.66
N HIS A 85 -10.97 -23.54 22.89
CA HIS A 85 -10.55 -24.82 22.29
C HIS A 85 -10.66 -24.81 20.75
N HIS A 86 -10.34 -23.68 20.14
CA HIS A 86 -10.23 -23.55 18.70
C HIS A 86 -8.81 -23.89 18.26
N MET A 87 -8.70 -24.72 17.23
CA MET A 87 -7.42 -25.01 16.58
C MET A 87 -7.04 -23.84 15.66
N VAL A 88 -5.85 -23.29 15.88
CA VAL A 88 -5.25 -22.29 15.01
C VAL A 88 -4.16 -22.96 14.20
N GLU A 89 -4.32 -22.97 12.87
CA GLU A 89 -3.34 -23.55 11.95
C GLU A 89 -2.30 -22.50 11.58
N ASN A 90 -1.03 -22.85 11.64
CA ASN A 90 0.04 -21.99 11.11
C ASN A 90 0.02 -22.04 9.58
N LEU A 91 0.07 -20.88 8.95
CA LEU A 91 0.16 -20.76 7.50
C LEU A 91 1.18 -19.71 7.07
N ASP A 92 1.75 -19.96 5.90
CA ASP A 92 2.40 -18.93 5.10
C ASP A 92 1.37 -18.33 4.16
N ALA A 93 0.86 -17.15 4.54
CA ALA A 93 -0.13 -16.42 3.77
C ALA A 93 0.52 -15.38 2.87
N THR A 94 -0.23 -14.89 1.90
CA THR A 94 0.07 -13.62 1.23
C THR A 94 -0.97 -12.58 1.55
N VAL A 95 -0.49 -11.35 1.74
CA VAL A 95 -1.34 -10.16 1.88
C VAL A 95 -1.03 -9.19 0.76
N LEU A 96 -2.07 -8.53 0.25
CA LEU A 96 -1.92 -7.46 -0.73
C LEU A 96 -1.50 -6.18 -0.01
N VAL A 97 -0.44 -5.55 -0.49
CA VAL A 97 0.06 -4.26 0.01
C VAL A 97 0.27 -3.29 -1.13
N ILE A 98 0.25 -2.00 -0.82
CA ILE A 98 0.61 -0.94 -1.73
C ILE A 98 1.99 -0.41 -1.32
N ASP A 99 2.93 -0.39 -2.25
CA ASP A 99 4.25 0.17 -2.00
C ASP A 99 4.22 1.70 -1.99
N ARG A 100 5.36 2.34 -1.69
CA ARG A 100 5.47 3.80 -1.67
C ARG A 100 5.44 4.43 -3.07
N ARG A 101 5.45 3.63 -4.13
CA ARG A 101 5.33 4.02 -5.54
C ARG A 101 3.95 3.69 -6.10
N ASP A 102 2.97 3.47 -5.22
CA ASP A 102 1.57 3.14 -5.55
C ASP A 102 1.40 1.86 -6.38
N LYS A 103 2.35 0.93 -6.31
CA LYS A 103 2.22 -0.38 -6.95
C LYS A 103 1.72 -1.42 -5.95
N GLN A 104 0.71 -2.17 -6.37
CA GLN A 104 0.20 -3.32 -5.65
C GLN A 104 1.19 -4.49 -5.70
N ARG A 105 1.45 -5.12 -4.56
CA ARG A 105 2.33 -6.29 -4.43
C ARG A 105 1.76 -7.29 -3.45
N LEU A 106 1.99 -8.56 -3.69
CA LEU A 106 1.80 -9.61 -2.70
C LEU A 106 3.06 -9.73 -1.84
N VAL A 107 2.86 -9.92 -0.54
CA VAL A 107 3.93 -10.14 0.44
C VAL A 107 3.61 -11.37 1.26
N ARG A 108 4.59 -12.27 1.39
CA ARG A 108 4.49 -13.43 2.27
C ARG A 108 4.56 -13.02 3.73
N ILE A 109 3.65 -13.55 4.52
CA ILE A 109 3.62 -13.37 5.97
C ILE A 109 3.33 -14.70 6.66
N SER A 110 3.91 -14.88 7.84
CA SER A 110 3.47 -15.95 8.75
C SER A 110 2.21 -15.48 9.47
N ALA A 111 1.16 -16.29 9.40
CA ALA A 111 -0.11 -16.04 10.07
C ALA A 111 -0.65 -17.33 10.70
N GLY A 112 -1.44 -17.19 11.76
CA GLY A 112 -2.31 -18.25 12.26
C GLY A 112 -3.71 -18.09 11.68
N HIS A 113 -4.40 -19.15 11.29
CA HIS A 113 -5.80 -19.09 10.88
C HIS A 113 -6.66 -19.99 11.75
N CYS A 114 -7.69 -19.39 12.34
CA CYS A 114 -8.72 -20.12 13.06
C CYS A 114 -9.92 -20.30 12.14
N LYS A 115 -10.12 -21.51 11.61
CA LYS A 115 -11.26 -21.85 10.73
C LYS A 115 -12.62 -21.63 11.42
N LYS A 116 -12.70 -21.89 12.73
CA LYS A 116 -13.94 -21.69 13.51
C LYS A 116 -14.31 -20.21 13.64
N CYS A 117 -13.33 -19.32 13.82
CA CYS A 117 -13.56 -17.89 13.91
C CYS A 117 -13.53 -17.19 12.54
N ASN A 118 -13.12 -17.90 11.48
CA ASN A 118 -12.79 -17.33 10.18
C ASN A 118 -11.91 -16.06 10.30
N THR A 119 -10.87 -16.14 11.13
CA THR A 119 -10.03 -14.99 11.51
C THR A 119 -8.56 -15.37 11.42
N TYR A 120 -7.77 -14.47 10.85
CA TYR A 120 -6.32 -14.57 10.79
C TYR A 120 -5.67 -13.84 11.96
N PHE A 121 -4.53 -14.35 12.40
CA PHE A 121 -3.74 -13.80 13.49
C PHE A 121 -2.33 -13.54 12.98
N ILE A 122 -1.85 -12.31 13.21
CA ILE A 122 -0.47 -11.93 12.92
C ILE A 122 0.17 -11.37 14.18
N MET A 123 1.48 -11.58 14.30
CA MET A 123 2.25 -10.97 15.38
C MET A 123 2.40 -9.47 15.16
N GLU A 124 2.45 -8.69 16.25
CA GLU A 124 2.64 -7.23 16.21
C GLU A 124 3.93 -6.84 15.46
N SER A 125 4.98 -7.65 15.56
CA SER A 125 6.23 -7.46 14.80
C SER A 125 6.03 -7.57 13.28
N THR A 126 5.18 -8.49 12.82
CA THR A 126 4.83 -8.63 11.40
C THR A 126 4.01 -7.44 10.93
N PHE A 127 3.03 -7.00 11.72
CA PHE A 127 2.25 -5.80 11.42
C PHE A 127 3.15 -4.56 11.31
N ARG A 128 4.03 -4.33 12.28
CA ARG A 128 4.96 -3.19 12.29
C ARG A 128 5.87 -3.18 11.06
N ARG A 129 6.47 -4.34 10.74
CA ARG A 129 7.32 -4.48 9.54
C ARG A 129 6.57 -4.11 8.26
N LEU A 130 5.32 -4.55 8.11
CA LEU A 130 4.50 -4.19 6.96
C LEU A 130 4.22 -2.70 6.91
N LYS A 131 3.84 -2.09 8.04
CA LYS A 131 3.55 -0.65 8.15
C LYS A 131 4.77 0.22 7.86
N GLU A 132 5.98 -0.24 8.23
CA GLU A 132 7.23 0.48 7.95
C GLU A 132 7.64 0.34 6.46
N SER A 133 7.42 -0.84 5.88
CA SER A 133 7.87 -1.16 4.52
C SER A 133 6.93 -0.65 3.42
N TYR A 134 5.64 -0.60 3.70
CA TYR A 134 4.58 -0.34 2.71
C TYR A 134 3.75 0.88 3.09
N SER A 135 3.13 1.52 2.11
CA SER A 135 2.26 2.67 2.35
C SER A 135 0.92 2.24 2.95
N HIS A 136 0.40 1.09 2.51
CA HIS A 136 -0.90 0.59 2.93
C HIS A 136 -0.99 -0.94 2.84
N ILE A 137 -1.69 -1.55 3.81
CA ILE A 137 -1.99 -2.99 3.85
C ILE A 137 -3.45 -3.15 3.46
N VAL A 138 -3.72 -3.90 2.39
CA VAL A 138 -5.05 -4.01 1.76
C VAL A 138 -5.83 -5.17 2.40
N CYS A 139 -6.09 -5.07 3.70
CA CYS A 139 -6.99 -5.96 4.44
C CYS A 139 -7.51 -5.29 5.72
N ARG A 140 -8.52 -5.89 6.33
CA ARG A 140 -9.11 -5.42 7.58
C ARG A 140 -8.27 -5.90 8.77
N ILE A 141 -7.67 -4.98 9.51
CA ILE A 141 -6.83 -5.26 10.67
C ILE A 141 -7.44 -4.61 11.92
N CYS A 142 -7.52 -5.34 13.03
CA CYS A 142 -7.84 -4.76 14.33
C CYS A 142 -6.84 -5.21 15.39
N ASP A 143 -6.81 -4.48 16.50
CA ASP A 143 -6.04 -4.88 17.67
C ASP A 143 -6.75 -5.94 18.53
N GLU A 144 -5.97 -6.59 19.38
CA GLU A 144 -6.48 -7.64 20.27
C GLU A 144 -7.55 -7.13 21.24
N LYS A 145 -7.39 -5.90 21.76
CA LYS A 145 -8.33 -5.31 22.72
C LYS A 145 -9.71 -5.13 22.08
N THR A 146 -9.75 -4.62 20.86
CA THR A 146 -10.95 -4.44 20.04
C THR A 146 -11.58 -5.79 19.71
N TYR A 147 -10.76 -6.77 19.35
CA TYR A 147 -11.22 -8.13 19.09
C TYR A 147 -11.82 -8.83 20.32
N GLN A 148 -11.27 -8.58 21.52
CA GLN A 148 -11.81 -9.14 22.76
C GLN A 148 -13.12 -8.46 23.19
N LYS A 149 -13.23 -7.13 23.04
CA LYS A 149 -14.43 -6.37 23.41
C LYS A 149 -15.65 -6.70 22.54
N SER A 150 -15.44 -7.01 21.26
CA SER A 150 -16.51 -7.44 20.34
C SER A 150 -17.27 -8.70 20.79
N TYR A 151 -16.71 -9.49 21.73
CA TYR A 151 -17.35 -10.68 22.29
C TYR A 151 -18.41 -10.38 23.37
N HIS A 152 -18.27 -9.26 24.09
CA HIS A 152 -19.09 -8.99 25.28
C HIS A 152 -20.39 -8.23 24.98
N MET A 153 -20.55 -7.68 23.76
CA MET A 153 -21.70 -6.86 23.39
C MET A 153 -22.13 -7.25 21.98
N GLY A 154 -23.15 -8.10 21.88
CA GLY A 154 -23.69 -8.59 20.61
C GLY A 154 -24.05 -7.46 19.64
N GLU A 155 -23.69 -7.69 18.37
CA GLU A 155 -24.16 -7.14 17.09
C GLU A 155 -24.52 -5.64 16.91
N MET A 156 -24.47 -4.76 17.91
CA MET A 156 -24.97 -3.39 17.71
C MET A 156 -24.31 -2.35 18.62
N GLN A 157 -22.99 -2.22 18.56
CA GLN A 157 -22.35 -0.95 18.93
C GLN A 157 -21.27 -0.62 17.91
N LEU A 158 -21.41 0.56 17.30
CA LEU A 158 -20.40 1.27 16.53
C LEU A 158 -19.03 1.03 17.18
N ALA A 159 -18.24 0.16 16.56
CA ALA A 159 -17.02 -0.37 17.14
C ALA A 159 -16.07 0.77 17.53
N GLN A 160 -15.33 0.59 18.63
CA GLN A 160 -14.27 1.51 19.08
C GLN A 160 -13.28 1.86 17.94
N GLU A 161 -13.16 0.97 16.95
CA GLU A 161 -12.57 1.25 15.65
C GLU A 161 -13.62 1.12 14.56
N SER A 162 -13.89 2.21 13.85
CA SER A 162 -14.73 2.14 12.64
C SER A 162 -14.12 1.21 11.59
N ILE A 163 -14.93 0.75 10.63
CA ILE A 163 -14.41 -0.01 9.50
C ILE A 163 -13.33 0.79 8.75
N LEU A 164 -13.44 2.11 8.65
CA LEU A 164 -12.38 2.95 8.06
C LEU A 164 -11.05 2.78 8.82
N MET A 165 -11.09 2.84 10.16
CA MET A 165 -9.91 2.67 11.03
C MET A 165 -9.31 1.27 10.93
N GLN A 166 -10.12 0.25 10.70
CA GLN A 166 -9.64 -1.12 10.50
C GLN A 166 -8.92 -1.31 9.16
N TYR A 167 -9.15 -0.43 8.18
CA TYR A 167 -8.30 -0.29 6.99
C TYR A 167 -7.17 0.72 7.22
N GLY A 168 -6.91 1.14 8.46
CA GLY A 168 -5.80 2.03 8.80
C GLY A 168 -6.06 3.53 8.59
N TYR A 169 -7.27 3.92 8.20
CA TYR A 169 -7.64 5.34 8.09
C TYR A 169 -7.56 6.03 9.46
N ASN A 170 -6.86 7.16 9.53
CA ASN A 170 -6.77 7.97 10.74
C ASN A 170 -6.43 9.43 10.39
N VAL A 171 -6.87 10.37 11.25
CA VAL A 171 -6.64 11.82 11.13
C VAL A 171 -5.79 12.40 12.27
N SER A 172 -5.24 11.54 13.13
CA SER A 172 -4.43 11.94 14.29
C SER A 172 -3.36 12.97 13.92
N GLU A 173 -3.06 13.91 14.81
CA GLU A 173 -1.96 14.87 14.59
C GLU A 173 -0.59 14.26 14.89
N THR A 174 -0.50 13.37 15.87
CA THR A 174 0.77 12.84 16.38
C THR A 174 1.34 11.70 15.53
N THR A 175 0.45 10.97 14.86
CA THR A 175 0.78 9.75 14.10
C THR A 175 0.06 9.71 12.74
N GLY A 176 -0.37 10.89 12.29
CA GLY A 176 -1.30 11.09 11.18
C GLY A 176 -0.78 10.72 9.82
N LEU A 177 -1.71 10.25 8.98
CA LEU A 177 -1.51 10.10 7.55
C LEU A 177 -1.59 11.47 6.85
N SER A 178 -0.81 11.63 5.76
CA SER A 178 -0.99 12.74 4.82
C SER A 178 -2.36 12.67 4.15
N SER A 179 -2.87 13.79 3.63
CA SER A 179 -4.17 13.82 2.92
C SER A 179 -4.21 12.79 1.79
N THR A 180 -3.17 12.76 0.96
CA THR A 180 -3.03 11.77 -0.11
C THR A 180 -3.10 10.33 0.42
N ALA A 181 -2.46 10.02 1.55
CA ALA A 181 -2.50 8.68 2.12
C ALA A 181 -3.89 8.33 2.66
N ARG A 182 -4.57 9.27 3.32
CA ARG A 182 -5.96 9.08 3.80
C ARG A 182 -6.92 8.83 2.64
N GLN A 183 -6.91 9.68 1.63
CA GLN A 183 -7.74 9.58 0.44
C GLN A 183 -7.49 8.28 -0.35
N LYS A 184 -6.23 7.81 -0.42
CA LYS A 184 -5.88 6.51 -1.00
C LYS A 184 -6.53 5.35 -0.26
N ILE A 185 -6.57 5.38 1.07
CA ILE A 185 -7.26 4.34 1.85
C ILE A 185 -8.75 4.33 1.52
N LEU A 186 -9.38 5.51 1.46
CA LEU A 186 -10.79 5.63 1.11
C LEU A 186 -11.07 5.13 -0.31
N ALA A 187 -10.21 5.47 -1.29
CA ALA A 187 -10.29 4.94 -2.65
C ALA A 187 -10.17 3.40 -2.69
N VAL A 188 -9.25 2.81 -1.93
CA VAL A 188 -9.11 1.35 -1.82
C VAL A 188 -10.38 0.69 -1.27
N ILE A 189 -11.02 1.31 -0.27
CA ILE A 189 -12.27 0.81 0.30
C ILE A 189 -13.40 0.83 -0.74
N ILE A 190 -13.50 1.91 -1.53
CA ILE A 190 -14.49 2.04 -2.61
C ILE A 190 -14.22 1.03 -3.72
N ASP A 191 -12.99 1.00 -4.25
CA ASP A 191 -12.58 0.18 -5.39
C ASP A 191 -12.73 -1.32 -5.13
N ASN A 192 -12.57 -1.74 -3.87
CA ASN A 192 -12.74 -3.15 -3.48
C ASN A 192 -14.17 -3.49 -3.01
N ASN A 193 -15.14 -2.58 -3.20
CA ASN A 193 -16.54 -2.76 -2.79
C ASN A 193 -16.67 -3.19 -1.31
N ILE A 194 -15.91 -2.49 -0.45
CA ILE A 194 -15.96 -2.68 1.01
C ILE A 194 -17.06 -1.79 1.59
N LEU A 195 -17.08 -0.51 1.21
CA LEU A 195 -18.14 0.44 1.49
C LEU A 195 -18.47 1.24 0.23
N SER A 196 -19.72 1.66 0.11
CA SER A 196 -20.10 2.67 -0.88
C SER A 196 -19.57 4.05 -0.50
N LYS A 197 -19.53 4.97 -1.47
CA LYS A 197 -19.26 6.41 -1.21
C LYS A 197 -20.14 6.96 -0.09
N SER A 198 -21.45 6.71 -0.16
CA SER A 198 -22.41 7.13 0.86
C SER A 198 -22.13 6.53 2.24
N GLY A 199 -21.68 5.29 2.31
CA GLY A 199 -21.27 4.64 3.57
C GLY A 199 -20.05 5.31 4.18
N ILE A 200 -19.04 5.64 3.36
CA ILE A 200 -17.85 6.37 3.83
C ILE A 200 -18.22 7.77 4.31
N ILE A 201 -18.98 8.53 3.51
CA ILE A 201 -19.47 9.86 3.88
C ILE A 201 -20.21 9.80 5.21
N SER A 202 -21.12 8.83 5.40
CA SER A 202 -21.86 8.67 6.66
C SER A 202 -20.94 8.48 7.88
N TYR A 203 -19.80 7.81 7.73
CA TYR A 203 -18.82 7.67 8.81
C TYR A 203 -18.05 8.97 9.08
N LEU A 204 -17.61 9.67 8.04
CA LEU A 204 -16.88 10.94 8.18
C LEU A 204 -17.77 12.02 8.82
N ASP A 205 -19.00 12.12 8.33
CA ASP A 205 -20.04 13.03 8.78
C ASP A 205 -20.40 12.73 10.26
N PHE A 206 -20.48 11.45 10.65
CA PHE A 206 -20.60 11.05 12.06
C PHE A 206 -19.39 11.51 12.92
N PHE A 207 -18.15 11.37 12.44
CA PHE A 207 -16.96 11.81 13.19
C PHE A 207 -16.92 13.33 13.38
N ILE A 208 -17.28 14.09 12.34
CA ILE A 208 -17.36 15.55 12.38
C ILE A 208 -18.40 15.97 13.42
N ARG A 209 -19.63 15.45 13.33
CA ARG A 209 -20.71 15.80 14.26
C ARG A 209 -20.39 15.47 15.71
N GLN A 210 -19.70 14.36 15.95
CA GLN A 210 -19.32 13.96 17.30
C GLN A 210 -18.31 14.93 17.95
N ARG A 211 -17.52 15.66 17.14
CA ARG A 211 -16.38 16.46 17.61
C ARG A 211 -16.47 17.94 17.27
N SER A 212 -17.52 18.38 16.58
CA SER A 212 -17.75 19.76 16.15
C SER A 212 -17.72 20.77 17.30
N HIS A 213 -18.08 20.35 18.51
CA HIS A 213 -18.07 21.21 19.71
C HIS A 213 -16.72 21.26 20.43
N MET A 214 -15.70 20.54 19.96
CA MET A 214 -14.40 20.43 20.60
C MET A 214 -13.37 21.29 19.86
N SER A 215 -12.97 22.42 20.44
CA SER A 215 -12.01 23.35 19.82
C SER A 215 -10.64 22.72 19.53
N ASN A 216 -10.22 21.72 20.32
CA ASN A 216 -8.98 20.98 20.08
C ASN A 216 -9.07 19.94 18.95
N MET A 217 -10.21 19.85 18.25
CA MET A 217 -10.43 18.91 17.14
C MET A 217 -10.55 19.61 15.78
N GLU A 218 -10.38 20.94 15.70
CA GLU A 218 -10.49 21.72 14.46
C GLU A 218 -9.66 21.13 13.31
N THR A 219 -8.40 20.75 13.56
CA THR A 219 -7.54 20.12 12.56
C THR A 219 -8.08 18.76 12.10
N ALA A 220 -8.64 17.96 13.01
CA ALA A 220 -9.19 16.66 12.68
C ALA A 220 -10.48 16.79 11.85
N ILE A 221 -11.32 17.78 12.19
CA ILE A 221 -12.52 18.15 11.45
C ILE A 221 -12.16 18.58 10.03
N SER A 222 -11.23 19.52 9.88
CA SER A 222 -10.79 19.97 8.55
C SER A 222 -10.26 18.82 7.68
N LYS A 223 -9.54 17.85 8.26
CA LYS A 223 -9.09 16.65 7.54
C LYS A 223 -10.25 15.74 7.13
N TRP A 224 -11.28 15.60 7.95
CA TRP A 224 -12.47 14.82 7.58
C TRP A 224 -13.28 15.50 6.49
N GLU A 225 -13.45 16.81 6.53
CA GLU A 225 -14.14 17.61 5.51
C GLU A 225 -13.40 17.52 4.16
N GLU A 226 -12.06 17.67 4.16
CA GLU A 226 -11.22 17.47 2.97
C GLU A 226 -11.41 16.06 2.36
N ASP A 227 -11.45 15.04 3.21
CA ASP A 227 -11.60 13.65 2.78
C ASP A 227 -13.05 13.35 2.31
N GLU A 228 -14.06 14.00 2.88
CA GLU A 228 -15.47 13.91 2.47
C GLU A 228 -15.66 14.51 1.07
N GLU A 229 -15.14 15.71 0.83
CA GLU A 229 -15.16 16.35 -0.48
C GLU A 229 -14.46 15.47 -1.53
N PHE A 230 -13.30 14.89 -1.19
CA PHE A 230 -12.62 13.95 -2.08
C PHE A 230 -13.50 12.74 -2.42
N VAL A 231 -14.14 12.11 -1.44
CA VAL A 231 -14.99 10.93 -1.67
C VAL A 231 -16.19 11.29 -2.54
N GLU A 232 -16.82 12.44 -2.29
CA GLU A 232 -17.93 12.95 -3.11
C GLU A 232 -17.52 13.10 -4.58
N HIS A 233 -16.29 13.55 -4.83
CA HIS A 233 -15.78 13.73 -6.19
C HIS A 233 -15.09 12.50 -6.80
N TYR A 234 -14.82 11.47 -5.99
CA TYR A 234 -14.15 10.27 -6.45
C TYR A 234 -14.99 9.49 -7.48
N ARG A 235 -14.42 9.25 -8.68
CA ARG A 235 -15.05 8.56 -9.82
C ARG A 235 -16.43 9.13 -10.22
N ILE A 236 -16.62 10.45 -10.14
CA ILE A 236 -17.81 11.09 -10.70
C ILE A 236 -17.96 10.71 -12.18
N GLY A 237 -19.14 10.21 -12.56
CA GLY A 237 -19.47 9.83 -13.94
C GLY A 237 -19.43 8.33 -14.25
N GLU A 238 -18.84 7.50 -13.39
CA GLU A 238 -18.86 6.02 -13.54
C GLU A 238 -20.15 5.38 -12.98
N TYR A 239 -20.95 6.14 -12.23
CA TYR A 239 -22.19 5.65 -11.59
C TYR A 239 -23.43 5.98 -12.43
N THR A 240 -24.39 5.05 -12.47
CA THR A 240 -25.66 5.20 -13.18
C THR A 240 -26.42 6.44 -12.74
N LYS A 241 -26.59 7.40 -13.66
CA LYS A 241 -27.47 8.56 -13.48
C LYS A 241 -28.92 8.09 -13.58
N PHE A 242 -29.54 7.75 -12.45
CA PHE A 242 -30.98 7.59 -12.41
C PHE A 242 -31.61 8.96 -12.24
N GLY A 243 -32.41 9.40 -13.23
CA GLY A 243 -33.34 10.51 -13.02
C GLY A 243 -34.33 10.08 -11.95
N VAL A 244 -34.37 10.83 -10.83
CA VAL A 244 -35.27 10.53 -9.72
C VAL A 244 -36.69 10.85 -10.15
N ASN A 245 -37.39 9.86 -10.71
CA ASN A 245 -38.85 9.91 -10.77
C ASN A 245 -39.37 9.68 -9.35
N ALA A 246 -40.20 10.60 -8.87
CA ALA A 246 -40.64 10.76 -7.49
C ALA A 246 -40.90 9.44 -6.74
N ILE A 247 -40.27 9.30 -5.57
CA ILE A 247 -40.59 8.25 -4.61
C ILE A 247 -41.87 8.67 -3.88
N TYR A 248 -43.02 8.16 -4.30
CA TYR A 248 -44.27 8.30 -3.54
C TYR A 248 -44.23 7.34 -2.35
N ARG A 249 -44.19 7.88 -1.13
CA ARG A 249 -44.46 7.12 0.09
C ARG A 249 -45.97 6.87 0.18
N ARG A 250 -46.37 5.61 0.35
CA ARG A 250 -47.72 5.24 0.82
C ARG A 250 -47.79 5.32 2.34
#